data_AF-A0A517VU16-F1
#
_entry.id   AF-A0A517VU16-F1
#
_cell.length_a   1.000
_cell.length_b   1.000
_cell.length_c   1.000
_cell.angle_alpha   90.00
_cell.angle_beta   90.00
_cell.angle_gamma   90.00
#
_symmetry.space_group_name_H-M   'P 1'
#
loop_
_entity.id
_entity.type
_entity.pdbx_description
1 polymer ?
#
loop_
_entity_poly.entity_id
_entity_poly.type
_entity_poly.pdbx_seq_one_letter_code
_entity_poly.pdbx_strand_id
1 'polypeptide(L)'
;MKWLWLLSSITCEVIGTTFLKLASGDSPHTTKYSVGVVVFYVLCFALLGQAMRSFPLGTVYAIWSGVGVSLLAIIGVICFGDEVNALKIVSLILVILGIVGLNMSGISH
;
A
#
# COMPACT_ATOMS: atom_id res chain seq x y z
N MET A 1 -0.18 -0.15 -20.99
CA MET A 1 0.99 0.49 -20.35
C MET A 1 0.66 1.21 -19.05
N LYS A 2 -0.36 2.08 -18.98
CA LYS A 2 -0.70 2.90 -17.79
C LYS A 2 -0.95 2.12 -16.48
N TRP A 3 -1.66 0.98 -16.56
CA TRP A 3 -1.92 0.09 -15.42
C TRP A 3 -0.65 -0.57 -14.84
N LEU A 4 0.37 -0.77 -15.67
CA LEU A 4 1.63 -1.40 -15.26
C LEU A 4 2.41 -0.50 -14.28
N TRP A 5 2.35 0.82 -14.47
CA TRP A 5 2.94 1.79 -13.54
C TRP A 5 2.23 1.77 -12.18
N LEU A 6 0.90 1.67 -12.20
CA LEU A 6 0.06 1.62 -11.01
C LEU A 6 0.31 0.33 -10.20
N LEU A 7 0.30 -0.83 -10.86
CA LEU A 7 0.60 -2.12 -10.23
C LEU A 7 2.05 -2.19 -9.71
N SER A 8 3.01 -1.65 -10.47
CA SER A 8 4.42 -1.61 -10.06
C SER A 8 4.63 -0.69 -8.85
N SER A 9 3.93 0.46 -8.81
CA SER A 9 3.91 1.37 -7.66
C SER A 9 3.42 0.66 -6.41
N ILE A 10 2.27 -0.03 -6.49
CA ILE A 10 1.69 -0.76 -5.35
C ILE A 10 2.63 -1.86 -4.87
N THR A 11 3.27 -2.59 -5.78
CA THR A 11 4.22 -3.64 -5.41
C THR A 11 5.44 -3.04 -4.70
N CYS A 12 5.97 -1.92 -5.18
CA CYS A 12 7.06 -1.19 -4.50
C CYS A 12 6.65 -0.70 -3.11
N GLU A 13 5.44 -0.15 -2.96
CA GLU A 13 4.91 0.29 -1.67
C GLU A 13 4.84 -0.87 -0.67
N VAL A 14 4.28 -2.00 -1.11
CA VAL A 14 4.07 -3.16 -0.27
C VAL A 14 5.42 -3.73 0.20
N ILE A 15 6.40 -3.80 -0.71
CA ILE A 15 7.78 -4.19 -0.38
C ILE A 15 8.41 -3.19 0.60
N GLY A 16 8.31 -1.89 0.31
CA GLY A 16 8.87 -0.82 1.16
C GLY A 16 8.28 -0.82 2.57
N THR A 17 6.97 -1.02 2.70
CA THR A 17 6.26 -1.09 3.99
C THR A 17 6.61 -2.35 4.76
N THR A 18 6.81 -3.48 4.06
CA THR A 18 7.32 -4.72 4.67
C THR A 18 8.72 -4.50 5.24
N PHE A 19 9.62 -3.86 4.48
CA PHE A 19 10.94 -3.48 4.96
C PHE A 19 10.88 -2.50 6.14
N LEU A 20 9.94 -1.56 6.14
CA LEU A 20 9.74 -0.62 7.25
C LEU A 20 9.39 -1.39 8.53
N LYS A 21 8.45 -2.33 8.44
CA LYS A 21 8.05 -3.13 9.60
C LYS A 21 9.17 -4.04 10.11
N LEU A 22 10.02 -4.56 9.22
CA LEU A 22 11.25 -5.29 9.58
C LEU A 22 12.32 -4.37 10.20
N ALA A 23 12.43 -3.12 9.76
CA ALA A 23 13.36 -2.14 10.30
C ALA A 23 12.96 -1.61 11.69
N SER A 24 11.65 -1.60 11.98
CA SER A 24 11.08 -1.20 13.29
C SER A 24 11.21 -2.28 14.37
N GLY A 25 11.37 -3.54 13.99
CA GLY A 25 11.68 -4.63 14.92
C GLY A 25 13.17 -4.56 15.32
N ASP A 26 13.47 -4.77 16.60
CA ASP A 26 14.76 -4.62 17.28
C ASP A 26 15.90 -5.47 16.68
N SER A 27 16.30 -5.20 15.44
CA SER A 27 17.27 -6.00 14.68
C SER A 27 18.53 -5.17 14.40
N PRO A 28 19.75 -5.69 14.65
CA PRO A 28 21.01 -4.95 14.55
C PRO A 28 21.41 -4.49 13.12
N HIS A 29 20.53 -4.66 12.13
CA HIS A 29 20.70 -4.23 10.74
C HIS A 29 19.76 -3.08 10.29
N THR A 30 19.10 -2.39 11.23
CA THR A 30 18.15 -1.27 10.97
C THR A 30 18.63 -0.22 9.97
N THR A 31 19.93 0.13 9.93
CA THR A 31 20.45 1.17 9.01
C THR A 31 20.35 0.76 7.54
N LYS A 32 20.56 -0.52 7.20
CA LYS A 32 20.50 -0.99 5.80
C LYS A 32 19.06 -1.10 5.29
N TYR A 33 18.15 -1.54 6.15
CA TYR A 33 16.73 -1.65 5.81
C TYR A 33 16.05 -0.29 5.70
N SER A 34 16.43 0.69 6.53
CA SER A 34 15.88 2.06 6.47
C SER A 34 16.21 2.77 5.15
N VAL A 35 17.41 2.59 4.59
CA VAL A 35 17.76 3.10 3.25
C VAL A 35 16.92 2.43 2.17
N GLY A 36 16.70 1.12 2.28
CA GLY A 36 15.81 0.37 1.38
C GLY A 36 14.38 0.91 1.39
N VAL A 37 13.82 1.22 2.57
CA VAL A 37 12.50 1.83 2.71
C VAL A 37 12.42 3.13 1.92
N VAL A 38 13.38 4.05 2.14
CA VAL A 38 13.38 5.36 1.48
C VAL A 38 13.44 5.20 -0.04
N VAL A 39 14.32 4.33 -0.54
CA VAL A 39 14.46 4.08 -1.99
C VAL A 39 13.17 3.52 -2.59
N PHE A 40 12.56 2.51 -1.96
CA PHE A 40 11.32 1.90 -2.45
C PHE A 40 10.12 2.86 -2.37
N TYR A 41 10.05 3.70 -1.32
CA TYR A 41 9.00 4.71 -1.19
C TYR A 41 9.14 5.81 -2.25
N VAL A 42 10.37 6.29 -2.49
CA VAL A 42 10.64 7.29 -3.53
C VAL A 42 10.29 6.72 -4.91
N LEU A 43 10.68 5.48 -5.20
CA LEU A 43 10.30 4.78 -6.43
C LEU A 43 8.79 4.62 -6.56
N CYS A 44 8.11 4.21 -5.49
CA CYS A 44 6.66 4.11 -5.46
C CYS A 44 6.00 5.44 -5.82
N PHE A 45 6.36 6.53 -5.13
CA PHE A 45 5.77 7.84 -5.40
C PHE A 45 6.10 8.37 -6.80
N ALA A 46 7.29 8.08 -7.34
CA ALA A 46 7.63 8.43 -8.71
C ALA A 46 6.76 7.69 -9.74
N LEU A 47 6.53 6.38 -9.53
CA LEU A 47 5.67 5.56 -10.38
C LEU A 47 4.19 5.98 -10.27
N LEU A 48 3.74 6.30 -9.06
CA LEU A 48 2.40 6.83 -8.78
C LEU A 48 2.17 8.15 -9.50
N GLY A 49 3.12 9.09 -9.41
CA GLY A 49 3.04 10.37 -10.11
C GLY A 49 2.91 10.20 -11.62
N GLN A 50 3.57 9.20 -12.19
CA GLN A 50 3.41 8.89 -13.61
C GLN A 50 2.05 8.24 -13.93
N ALA A 51 1.49 7.44 -13.03
CA ALA A 51 0.13 6.89 -13.17
C ALA A 51 -0.93 8.00 -13.07
N MET A 52 -0.73 9.01 -12.21
CA MET A 52 -1.61 10.18 -12.06
C MET A 52 -1.64 11.09 -13.29
N ARG A 53 -0.59 11.11 -14.12
CA ARG A 53 -0.66 11.78 -15.44
C ARG A 53 -1.62 11.12 -16.42
N SER A 54 -1.99 9.87 -16.16
CA SER A 54 -2.72 9.01 -17.10
C SER A 54 -4.16 8.74 -16.70
N PHE A 55 -4.50 8.88 -15.42
CA PHE A 55 -5.81 8.61 -14.82
C PHE A 55 -6.20 9.76 -13.89
N PRO A 56 -7.51 10.00 -13.68
CA PRO A 56 -7.97 10.95 -12.68
C PRO A 56 -7.46 10.52 -11.30
N LEU A 57 -7.04 11.53 -10.53
CA LEU A 57 -6.43 11.41 -9.20
C LEU A 57 -7.23 10.46 -8.29
N GLY A 58 -8.55 10.59 -8.30
CA GLY A 58 -9.43 9.77 -7.46
C GLY A 58 -9.39 8.28 -7.80
N THR A 59 -9.38 7.92 -9.08
CA THR A 59 -9.24 6.52 -9.49
C THR A 59 -7.89 5.94 -9.09
N VAL A 60 -6.81 6.71 -9.29
CA VAL A 60 -5.45 6.27 -8.91
C VAL A 60 -5.37 6.03 -7.41
N TYR A 61 -5.80 7.00 -6.60
CA TYR A 61 -5.75 6.89 -5.14
C TYR A 61 -6.66 5.78 -4.61
N ALA A 62 -7.84 5.60 -5.20
CA ALA A 62 -8.75 4.53 -4.77
C ALA A 62 -8.16 3.14 -5.02
N ILE A 63 -7.58 2.90 -6.19
CA ILE A 63 -6.93 1.62 -6.53
C ILE A 63 -5.66 1.44 -5.70
N TRP A 64 -4.81 2.46 -5.64
CA TRP A 64 -3.55 2.42 -4.89
C TRP A 64 -3.78 2.12 -3.41
N SER A 65 -4.68 2.85 -2.76
CA SER A 65 -5.06 2.63 -1.36
C SER A 65 -5.75 1.28 -1.14
N GLY A 66 -6.73 0.92 -1.99
CA GLY A 66 -7.48 -0.33 -1.83
C GLY A 66 -6.61 -1.58 -1.97
N VAL A 67 -5.79 -1.64 -3.01
CA VAL A 67 -4.91 -2.79 -3.28
C VAL A 67 -3.73 -2.80 -2.30
N GLY A 68 -3.13 -1.64 -2.01
CA GLY A 68 -2.04 -1.52 -1.05
C GLY A 68 -2.44 -2.01 0.34
N VAL A 69 -3.56 -1.51 0.89
CA VAL A 69 -4.07 -1.93 2.21
C VAL A 69 -4.40 -3.42 2.23
N SER A 70 -5.03 -3.95 1.19
CA SER A 70 -5.37 -5.38 1.11
C SER A 70 -4.12 -6.28 1.12
N LEU A 71 -3.11 -5.93 0.33
CA LEU A 71 -1.84 -6.66 0.28
C LEU A 71 -1.08 -6.55 1.60
N LEU A 72 -1.00 -5.36 2.20
CA LEU A 72 -0.35 -5.15 3.49
C LEU A 72 -1.02 -5.93 4.62
N ALA A 73 -2.35 -6.02 4.60
CA ALA A 73 -3.09 -6.84 5.55
C ALA A 73 -2.74 -8.33 5.41
N ILE A 74 -2.75 -8.85 4.17
CA ILE A 74 -2.38 -10.25 3.87
C ILE A 74 -0.94 -10.53 4.32
N ILE A 75 0.01 -9.65 3.98
CA ILE A 75 1.42 -9.81 4.35
C ILE A 75 1.61 -9.68 5.86
N GLY A 76 0.88 -8.79 6.53
CA GLY A 76 0.90 -8.67 7.98
C GLY A 76 0.55 -10.00 8.65
N VAL A 77 -0.50 -10.67 8.19
CA VAL A 77 -0.92 -11.97 8.74
C VAL A 77 0.08 -13.08 8.40
N ILE A 78 0.51 -13.18 7.13
CA ILE A 78 1.35 -14.30 6.67
C ILE A 78 2.81 -14.16 7.14
N CYS A 79 3.38 -12.97 7.03
CA CYS A 79 4.82 -12.74 7.22
C CYS A 79 5.17 -12.33 8.66
N PHE A 80 4.29 -11.61 9.35
CA PHE A 80 4.52 -11.14 10.72
C PHE A 80 3.73 -11.90 11.78
N GLY A 81 2.83 -12.81 11.38
CA GLY A 81 1.98 -13.54 12.33
C GLY A 81 1.11 -12.61 13.18
N ASP A 82 0.78 -11.42 12.66
CA ASP A 82 0.00 -10.41 13.37
C ASP A 82 -1.31 -11.03 13.85
N GLU A 83 -1.59 -10.98 15.17
CA GLU A 83 -2.83 -11.54 15.69
C GLU A 83 -4.03 -10.85 15.01
N VAL A 84 -4.76 -11.66 14.25
CA VAL A 84 -6.01 -11.28 13.61
C VAL A 84 -7.13 -11.41 14.62
N ASN A 85 -7.29 -10.36 15.41
CA ASN A 85 -8.46 -10.22 16.28
C ASN A 85 -9.72 -9.99 15.41
N ALA A 86 -10.87 -10.54 15.81
CA ALA A 86 -12.14 -10.31 15.14
C ALA A 86 -12.44 -8.81 14.93
N LEU A 87 -12.06 -7.98 15.91
CA LEU A 87 -12.19 -6.52 15.80
C LEU A 87 -11.34 -5.95 14.65
N LYS A 88 -10.11 -6.44 14.48
CA LYS A 88 -9.17 -6.01 13.44
C LYS A 88 -9.70 -6.35 12.05
N ILE A 89 -10.30 -7.53 11.89
CA ILE A 89 -10.95 -7.95 10.64
C ILE A 89 -12.15 -7.06 10.32
N VAL A 90 -13.02 -6.79 11.30
CA VAL A 90 -14.17 -5.89 11.13
C VAL A 90 -13.72 -4.49 10.74
N SER A 91 -12.68 -3.95 11.38
CA SER A 91 -12.10 -2.66 11.01
C SER A 91 -11.54 -2.67 9.59
N LEU A 92 -10.86 -3.74 9.17
CA LEU A 92 -10.33 -3.89 7.81
C LEU A 92 -11.45 -3.90 6.78
N ILE A 93 -12.53 -4.65 7.05
CA ILE A 93 -13.72 -4.66 6.20
C ILE A 93 -14.36 -3.28 6.12
N LEU A 94 -14.43 -2.54 7.24
CA LEU A 94 -14.98 -1.19 7.28
C LEU A 94 -14.13 -0.21 6.44
N VAL A 95 -12.80 -0.33 6.51
CA VAL A 95 -11.87 0.46 5.69
C VAL A 95 -12.06 0.14 4.21
N ILE A 96 -12.13 -1.15 3.85
CA ILE A 96 -12.38 -1.58 2.46
C ILE A 96 -13.73 -1.04 1.97
N LEU A 97 -14.79 -1.15 2.78
CA LEU A 97 -16.11 -0.59 2.44
C LEU A 97 -16.07 0.92 2.28
N GLY A 98 -15.32 1.64 3.12
CA GLY A 98 -15.09 3.07 2.97
C GLY A 98 -14.38 3.42 1.66
N ILE A 99 -13.37 2.66 1.27
CA ILE A 99 -12.64 2.84 0.01
C ILE A 99 -13.54 2.55 -1.19
N VAL A 100 -14.33 1.47 -1.13
CA VAL A 100 -15.31 1.12 -2.19
C VAL A 100 -16.39 2.20 -2.28
N GLY A 101 -16.90 2.69 -1.14
CA GLY A 101 -17.85 3.80 -1.08
C GLY A 101 -17.29 5.08 -1.70
N LEU A 102 -16.05 5.44 -1.41
CA LEU A 102 -15.35 6.58 -2.03
C LEU A 102 -15.10 6.38 -3.53
N ASN A 103 -14.82 5.15 -3.97
CA ASN A 103 -14.65 4.84 -5.38
C ASN A 103 -15.99 4.95 -6.14
N MET A 104 -17.08 4.47 -5.54
CA MET A 104 -18.43 4.54 -6.10
C MET A 104 -19.07 5.92 -6.00
N SER A 105 -18.71 6.73 -4.99
CA SER A 105 -19.24 8.09 -4.82
C SER A 105 -18.71 9.08 -5.87
N GLY A 106 -17.89 8.61 -6.81
CA GLY A 106 -17.62 9.36 -8.04
C GLY A 106 -16.64 10.51 -7.83
N ILE A 107 -15.35 10.19 -7.77
CA ILE A 107 -14.32 11.04 -8.39
C ILE A 107 -14.15 10.60 -9.86
N SER A 108 -15.28 10.38 -10.53
CA SER A 108 -15.39 10.30 -11.98
C SER A 108 -16.02 11.62 -12.43
N HIS A 109 -15.21 12.67 -12.43
CA HIS A 109 -15.45 13.87 -13.20
C HIS A 109 -14.22 14.14 -14.05
#